data_AF-A0AAU4GW61-F1
#
_entry.id   AF-A0AAU4GW61-F1
#
_cell.length_a   1.000
_cell.length_b   1.000
_cell.length_c   1.000
_cell.angle_alpha   90.00
_cell.angle_beta   90.00
_cell.angle_gamma   90.00
#
_symmetry.space_group_name_H-M   'P 1'
#
loop_
_entity.id
_entity.type
_entity.pdbx_description
1 polymer ?
#
loop_
_entity_poly.entity_id
_entity_poly.type
_entity_poly.pdbx_seq_one_letter_code
_entity_poly.pdbx_strand_id
1 'polypeptide(L)'
;MSAPEPPAQWHRILTLLADISLFIGVRPVWTEAAGHRLVVAAVVCLCYASILVCGVLALVVRRTRSLARIDLAVLVTAVLLALSAWSVFHTGGDEAVLTTQAARELVAGHPIYGHPWPWLFHPSHGVALTPTVTGGYDYTYGYPPLETLLTAPLLWIGHDGAPATAVATGALIAAAILMWRLLPTQWRSAATMACLGLGLLPTYGRQGYPAVLALALLVPVVIRWPRIGRGGRLGRAGIAQAACLGAACAAQQLPWFLTPFLLAGIYAVRRGELGARQAASVLLRIVGVAVTVWLLINTYFIVHEPGTWLRGIALPLTQGAVVHGQGLVDISLYFTNGSDRLDWYSHASMLLAAGLLAVFVLFVRRLGPAATVLPWCAFYLATRSQDGYYLLMTPLWLASAVTAPIAEFRTAWQPRPRLLSGPHRRQARVAAAVLLVTPALASAAVAATGAPPMDMRLTGVRRASPTVVTRLTLKVTNASGTALAPHYTLTTGQGMSRYWSQVGGPATLPAHSTETVELRPPNGTFTLPHKKVRIRVRAFTATPQTLSSSDIRLRPTD
;
A
#
# COMPACT_ATOMS: atom_id res chain seq x y z
N MET A 1 -31.90 7.16 -42.05
CA MET A 1 -30.72 6.65 -41.31
C MET A 1 -30.12 7.79 -40.52
N SER A 2 -30.15 7.74 -39.18
CA SER A 2 -29.50 8.75 -38.34
C SER A 2 -27.99 8.74 -38.56
N ALA A 3 -27.37 9.92 -38.72
CA ALA A 3 -25.93 10.03 -38.83
C ALA A 3 -25.24 9.35 -37.63
N PRO A 4 -24.15 8.59 -37.85
CA PRO A 4 -23.46 7.92 -36.74
C PRO A 4 -22.91 8.96 -35.76
N GLU A 5 -23.27 8.80 -34.49
CA GLU A 5 -22.84 9.72 -33.43
C GLU A 5 -21.30 9.71 -33.31
N PRO A 6 -20.64 10.87 -33.43
CA PRO A 6 -19.20 10.97 -33.26
C PRO A 6 -18.84 10.68 -31.79
N PRO A 7 -17.69 10.06 -31.52
CA PRO A 7 -17.24 9.87 -30.14
C PRO A 7 -16.98 11.23 -29.48
N ALA A 8 -17.35 11.33 -28.21
CA ALA A 8 -17.05 12.52 -27.42
C ALA A 8 -15.53 12.74 -27.35
N GLN A 9 -15.10 14.00 -27.43
CA GLN A 9 -13.68 14.35 -27.50
C GLN A 9 -12.88 13.82 -26.30
N TRP A 10 -13.47 13.84 -25.11
CA TRP A 10 -12.83 13.33 -23.90
C TRP A 10 -12.64 11.80 -23.92
N HIS A 11 -13.52 11.04 -24.59
CA HIS A 11 -13.34 9.59 -24.76
C HIS A 11 -12.08 9.33 -25.60
N ARG A 12 -11.89 10.07 -26.70
CA ARG A 12 -10.65 9.99 -27.51
C ARG A 12 -9.41 10.29 -26.69
N ILE A 13 -9.46 11.37 -25.89
CA ILE A 13 -8.35 11.78 -25.03
C ILE A 13 -8.03 10.67 -24.02
N LEU A 14 -9.03 10.05 -23.40
CA LEU A 14 -8.79 8.93 -22.48
C LEU A 14 -8.18 7.71 -23.16
N THR A 15 -8.64 7.35 -24.36
CA THR A 15 -8.02 6.26 -25.15
C THR A 15 -6.57 6.58 -25.46
N LEU A 16 -6.28 7.80 -25.91
CA LEU A 16 -4.92 8.25 -26.23
C LEU A 16 -4.03 8.29 -24.99
N LEU A 17 -4.52 8.78 -23.84
CA LEU A 17 -3.75 8.80 -22.60
C LEU A 17 -3.45 7.39 -22.09
N ALA A 18 -4.40 6.46 -22.23
CA ALA A 18 -4.15 5.05 -21.93
C ALA A 18 -3.05 4.48 -22.83
N ASP A 19 -3.09 4.78 -24.11
CA ASP A 19 -2.08 4.35 -25.10
C ASP A 19 -0.68 4.94 -24.79
N ILE A 20 -0.60 6.26 -24.51
CA ILE A 20 0.63 6.95 -24.08
C ILE A 20 1.18 6.36 -22.79
N SER A 21 0.32 5.99 -21.84
CA SER A 21 0.79 5.41 -20.58
C SER A 21 1.54 4.09 -20.80
N LEU A 22 1.08 3.26 -21.75
CA LEU A 22 1.77 2.01 -22.11
C LEU A 22 3.17 2.27 -22.68
N PHE A 23 3.35 3.35 -23.46
CA PHE A 23 4.65 3.73 -24.03
C PHE A 23 5.76 3.89 -22.98
N ILE A 24 5.44 4.45 -21.81
CA ILE A 24 6.42 4.83 -20.79
C ILE A 24 7.10 3.61 -20.16
N GLY A 25 6.41 2.46 -20.09
CA GLY A 25 6.88 1.25 -19.40
C GLY A 25 7.55 0.17 -20.27
N VAL A 26 7.56 0.32 -21.60
CA VAL A 26 7.94 -0.76 -22.53
C VAL A 26 9.46 -1.00 -22.58
N ARG A 27 10.26 0.07 -22.52
CA ARG A 27 11.71 0.00 -22.78
C ARG A 27 12.47 -0.95 -21.84
N PRO A 28 12.31 -0.89 -20.50
CA PRO A 28 13.05 -1.77 -19.60
C PRO A 28 12.77 -3.26 -19.86
N VAL A 29 11.50 -3.60 -20.15
CA VAL A 29 11.10 -4.99 -20.45
C VAL A 29 11.74 -5.47 -21.74
N TRP A 30 11.73 -4.64 -22.78
CA TRP A 30 12.37 -4.98 -24.05
C TRP A 30 13.88 -5.16 -23.92
N THR A 31 14.58 -4.23 -23.25
CA THR A 31 16.03 -4.28 -23.07
C THR A 31 16.46 -5.56 -22.36
N GLU A 32 15.75 -5.92 -21.28
CA GLU A 32 16.04 -7.13 -20.54
C GLU A 32 15.71 -8.39 -21.37
N ALA A 33 14.54 -8.43 -22.02
CA ALA A 33 14.13 -9.57 -22.84
C ALA A 33 15.05 -9.79 -24.06
N ALA A 34 15.55 -8.73 -24.70
CA ALA A 34 16.39 -8.84 -25.88
C ALA A 34 17.72 -9.57 -25.60
N GLY A 35 18.22 -9.52 -24.37
CA GLY A 35 19.47 -10.19 -23.99
C GLY A 35 19.38 -11.71 -23.93
N HIS A 36 18.21 -12.28 -23.66
CA HIS A 36 18.10 -13.71 -23.31
C HIS A 36 16.72 -14.37 -23.54
N ARG A 37 15.70 -13.62 -23.99
CA ARG A 37 14.32 -14.10 -24.26
C ARG A 37 13.73 -13.46 -25.52
N LEU A 38 14.28 -13.83 -26.68
CA LEU A 38 13.94 -13.23 -27.98
C LEU A 38 12.45 -13.28 -28.34
N VAL A 39 11.73 -14.35 -27.97
CA VAL A 39 10.28 -14.45 -28.20
C VAL A 39 9.53 -13.36 -27.43
N VAL A 40 9.91 -13.09 -26.18
CA VAL A 40 9.31 -12.03 -25.37
C VAL A 40 9.65 -10.66 -25.97
N ALA A 41 10.89 -10.45 -26.41
CA ALA A 41 11.30 -9.22 -27.08
C ALA A 41 10.48 -8.97 -28.37
N ALA A 42 10.23 -10.01 -29.18
CA ALA A 42 9.40 -9.92 -30.39
C ALA A 42 7.94 -9.55 -30.05
N VAL A 43 7.35 -10.14 -29.01
CA VAL A 43 6.00 -9.78 -28.52
C VAL A 43 5.96 -8.31 -28.08
N VAL A 44 6.99 -7.84 -27.38
CA VAL A 44 7.08 -6.43 -26.96
C VAL A 44 7.21 -5.49 -28.16
N CYS A 45 7.94 -5.86 -29.22
CA CYS A 45 7.97 -5.10 -30.47
C CYS A 45 6.59 -5.04 -31.15
N LEU A 46 5.84 -6.14 -31.18
CA LEU A 46 4.46 -6.15 -31.70
C LEU A 46 3.53 -5.27 -30.87
N CYS A 47 3.68 -5.28 -29.54
CA CYS A 47 2.96 -4.36 -28.65
C CYS A 47 3.30 -2.91 -28.98
N TYR A 48 4.57 -2.57 -29.20
CA TYR A 48 5.00 -1.23 -29.58
C TYR A 48 4.34 -0.75 -30.89
N ALA A 49 4.30 -1.61 -31.92
CA ALA A 49 3.58 -1.33 -33.16
C ALA A 49 2.07 -1.14 -32.94
N SER A 50 1.47 -1.99 -32.10
CA SER A 50 0.05 -1.88 -31.74
C SER A 50 -0.28 -0.55 -31.07
N ILE A 51 0.56 -0.06 -30.15
CA ILE A 51 0.38 1.24 -29.48
C ILE A 51 0.40 2.36 -30.53
N LEU A 52 1.42 2.42 -31.41
CA LEU A 52 1.47 3.43 -32.48
C LEU A 52 0.21 3.46 -33.36
N VAL A 53 -0.27 2.28 -33.77
CA VAL A 53 -1.48 2.16 -34.58
C VAL A 53 -2.72 2.59 -33.79
N CYS A 54 -2.84 2.19 -32.52
CA CYS A 54 -3.95 2.58 -31.66
C CYS A 54 -3.99 4.09 -31.41
N GLY A 55 -2.85 4.74 -31.20
CA GLY A 55 -2.73 6.19 -31.04
C GLY A 55 -3.23 6.96 -32.27
N VAL A 56 -2.83 6.55 -33.48
CA VAL A 56 -3.36 7.13 -34.73
C VAL A 56 -4.86 6.89 -34.84
N LEU A 57 -5.32 5.64 -34.63
CA LEU A 57 -6.71 5.27 -34.77
C LEU A 57 -7.61 6.00 -33.77
N ALA A 58 -7.19 6.20 -32.52
CA ALA A 58 -7.94 6.94 -31.50
C ALA A 58 -8.28 8.37 -31.95
N LEU A 59 -7.39 9.00 -32.72
CA LEU A 59 -7.56 10.35 -33.25
C LEU A 59 -8.45 10.41 -34.49
N VAL A 60 -8.39 9.41 -35.38
CA VAL A 60 -9.06 9.48 -36.70
C VAL A 60 -10.41 8.77 -36.79
N VAL A 61 -10.70 7.78 -35.94
CA VAL A 61 -11.95 7.00 -36.04
C VAL A 61 -13.18 7.88 -35.86
N ARG A 62 -14.17 7.78 -36.74
CA ARG A 62 -15.33 8.69 -36.72
C ARG A 62 -16.52 8.21 -35.88
N ARG A 63 -16.50 6.96 -35.40
CA ARG A 63 -17.64 6.31 -34.72
C ARG A 63 -17.27 5.87 -33.31
N THR A 64 -18.17 6.09 -32.34
CA THR A 64 -18.00 5.65 -30.95
C THR A 64 -17.76 4.14 -30.82
N ARG A 65 -18.46 3.33 -31.63
CA ARG A 65 -18.25 1.87 -31.65
C ARG A 65 -16.84 1.48 -32.12
N SER A 66 -16.27 2.21 -33.07
CA SER A 66 -14.90 1.97 -33.53
C SER A 66 -13.90 2.34 -32.44
N LEU A 67 -14.08 3.48 -31.78
CA LEU A 67 -13.22 3.88 -30.66
C LEU A 67 -13.29 2.88 -29.49
N ALA A 68 -14.46 2.33 -29.19
CA ALA A 68 -14.61 1.27 -28.20
C ALA A 68 -13.87 -0.04 -28.55
N ARG A 69 -13.66 -0.32 -29.85
CA ARG A 69 -12.81 -1.45 -30.30
C ARG A 69 -11.33 -1.12 -30.13
N ILE A 70 -10.93 0.14 -30.33
CA ILE A 70 -9.57 0.60 -30.02
C ILE A 70 -9.30 0.48 -28.52
N ASP A 71 -10.26 0.85 -27.65
CA ASP A 71 -10.13 0.64 -26.20
C ASP A 71 -9.86 -0.82 -25.81
N LEU A 72 -10.44 -1.76 -26.57
CA LEU A 72 -10.19 -3.20 -26.37
C LEU A 72 -8.79 -3.58 -26.86
N ALA A 73 -8.35 -3.07 -28.01
CA ALA A 73 -6.99 -3.30 -28.50
C ALA A 73 -5.94 -2.79 -27.51
N VAL A 74 -6.13 -1.57 -26.97
CA VAL A 74 -5.26 -0.98 -25.93
C VAL A 74 -5.24 -1.86 -24.67
N LEU A 75 -6.38 -2.41 -24.24
CA LEU A 75 -6.43 -3.35 -23.10
C LEU A 75 -5.65 -4.64 -23.40
N VAL A 76 -5.84 -5.25 -24.57
CA VAL A 76 -5.14 -6.49 -24.96
C VAL A 76 -3.63 -6.25 -25.00
N THR A 77 -3.19 -5.14 -25.58
CA THR A 77 -1.78 -4.75 -25.63
C THR A 77 -1.21 -4.54 -24.23
N ALA A 78 -1.96 -3.90 -23.33
CA ALA A 78 -1.55 -3.73 -21.92
C ALA A 78 -1.40 -5.06 -21.18
N VAL A 79 -2.32 -6.01 -21.40
CA VAL A 79 -2.25 -7.35 -20.80
C VAL A 79 -1.03 -8.12 -21.31
N LEU A 80 -0.77 -8.08 -22.63
CA LEU A 80 0.41 -8.72 -23.20
C LEU A 80 1.70 -8.13 -22.62
N LEU A 81 1.80 -6.80 -22.50
CA LEU A 81 2.95 -6.15 -21.89
C LEU A 81 3.12 -6.55 -20.40
N ALA A 82 2.03 -6.63 -19.64
CA ALA A 82 2.08 -7.06 -18.24
C ALA A 82 2.59 -8.51 -18.11
N LEU A 83 2.11 -9.42 -18.97
CA LEU A 83 2.56 -10.82 -19.00
C LEU A 83 4.02 -10.94 -19.47
N SER A 84 4.42 -10.18 -20.49
CA SER A 84 5.81 -10.11 -20.94
C SER A 84 6.73 -9.62 -19.81
N ALA A 85 6.35 -8.54 -19.13
CA ALA A 85 7.09 -8.01 -17.99
C ALA A 85 7.18 -9.02 -16.83
N TRP A 86 6.08 -9.69 -16.50
CA TRP A 86 6.09 -10.74 -15.47
C TRP A 86 7.03 -11.89 -15.86
N SER A 87 6.97 -12.37 -17.10
CA SER A 87 7.83 -13.48 -17.55
C SER A 87 9.32 -13.18 -17.34
N VAL A 88 9.73 -11.93 -17.51
CA VAL A 88 11.12 -11.48 -17.33
C VAL A 88 11.45 -11.21 -15.85
N PHE A 89 10.52 -10.67 -15.08
CA PHE A 89 10.74 -10.17 -13.73
C PHE A 89 9.77 -10.80 -12.71
N HIS A 90 9.74 -12.13 -12.62
CA HIS A 90 8.80 -12.89 -11.77
C HIS A 90 9.35 -13.31 -10.40
N THR A 91 10.62 -13.00 -10.10
CA THR A 91 11.28 -13.43 -8.85
C THR A 91 10.58 -12.90 -7.60
N GLY A 92 9.93 -11.74 -7.69
CA GLY A 92 9.14 -11.15 -6.61
C GLY A 92 9.95 -10.34 -5.59
N GLY A 93 9.24 -9.75 -4.63
CA GLY A 93 9.81 -9.11 -3.45
C GLY A 93 9.85 -10.04 -2.24
N ASP A 94 10.10 -9.47 -1.07
CA ASP A 94 9.95 -10.12 0.24
C ASP A 94 8.56 -10.75 0.41
N GLU A 95 7.53 -10.00 0.02
CA GLU A 95 6.14 -10.44 0.15
C GLU A 95 5.81 -11.66 -0.69
N ALA A 96 6.31 -11.73 -1.93
CA ALA A 96 6.14 -12.90 -2.78
C ALA A 96 6.85 -14.13 -2.21
N VAL A 97 8.08 -13.96 -1.71
CA VAL A 97 8.89 -15.07 -1.21
C VAL A 97 8.31 -15.62 0.10
N LEU A 98 7.86 -14.75 1.00
CA LEU A 98 7.14 -15.15 2.22
C LEU A 98 5.81 -15.83 1.90
N THR A 99 5.03 -15.31 0.95
CA THR A 99 3.74 -15.89 0.55
C THR A 99 3.92 -17.25 -0.11
N THR A 100 4.91 -17.42 -0.99
CA THR A 100 5.23 -18.72 -1.57
C THR A 100 5.72 -19.70 -0.51
N GLN A 101 6.55 -19.27 0.45
CA GLN A 101 7.00 -20.14 1.54
C GLN A 101 5.82 -20.58 2.41
N ALA A 102 4.94 -19.65 2.80
CA ALA A 102 3.73 -19.97 3.54
C ALA A 102 2.85 -20.98 2.79
N ALA A 103 2.74 -20.85 1.46
CA ALA A 103 1.98 -21.79 0.65
C ALA A 103 2.62 -23.20 0.61
N ARG A 104 3.95 -23.29 0.61
CA ARG A 104 4.66 -24.57 0.70
C ARG A 104 4.44 -25.24 2.06
N GLU A 105 4.57 -24.49 3.15
CA GLU A 105 4.32 -25.00 4.50
C GLU A 105 2.87 -25.46 4.66
N LEU A 106 1.91 -24.70 4.14
CA LEU A 106 0.50 -25.08 4.13
C LEU A 106 0.27 -26.42 3.42
N VAL A 107 0.84 -26.60 2.22
CA VAL A 107 0.73 -27.86 1.46
C VAL A 107 1.43 -29.02 2.17
N ALA A 108 2.51 -28.74 2.91
CA ALA A 108 3.20 -29.73 3.75
C ALA A 108 2.44 -30.05 5.05
N GLY A 109 1.34 -29.34 5.35
CA GLY A 109 0.56 -29.52 6.58
C GLY A 109 1.21 -28.88 7.82
N HIS A 110 2.15 -27.96 7.63
CA HIS A 110 2.79 -27.22 8.70
C HIS A 110 2.09 -25.88 8.98
N PRO A 111 2.20 -25.35 10.22
CA PRO A 111 1.67 -24.04 10.54
C PRO A 111 2.40 -22.93 9.76
N ILE A 112 1.68 -21.89 9.36
CA ILE A 112 2.25 -20.78 8.56
C ILE A 112 2.49 -19.51 9.37
N TYR A 113 1.78 -19.33 10.49
CA TYR A 113 1.85 -18.10 11.28
C TYR A 113 2.78 -18.26 12.48
N GLY A 114 3.54 -17.21 12.80
CA GLY A 114 4.48 -17.21 13.92
C GLY A 114 5.78 -17.98 13.65
N HIS A 115 5.97 -18.49 12.43
CA HIS A 115 7.19 -19.17 12.01
C HIS A 115 8.10 -18.20 11.23
N PRO A 116 9.35 -17.97 11.69
CA PRO A 116 10.30 -17.14 10.96
C PRO A 116 11.07 -17.96 9.92
N TRP A 117 11.31 -17.38 8.74
CA TRP A 117 12.07 -17.99 7.66
C TRP A 117 13.29 -17.14 7.24
N PRO A 118 14.29 -16.98 8.13
CA PRO A 118 15.43 -16.07 7.90
C PRO A 118 16.32 -16.46 6.72
N TRP A 119 16.35 -17.74 6.34
CA TRP A 119 17.16 -18.23 5.20
C TRP A 119 16.69 -17.67 3.85
N LEU A 120 15.44 -17.24 3.73
CA LEU A 120 14.91 -16.63 2.51
C LEU A 120 15.60 -15.30 2.17
N PHE A 121 16.13 -14.62 3.20
CA PHE A 121 16.70 -13.28 3.11
C PHE A 121 18.23 -13.26 3.10
N HIS A 122 18.83 -14.38 2.68
CA HIS A 122 20.27 -14.44 2.48
C HIS A 122 20.69 -13.37 1.45
N PRO A 123 21.80 -12.62 1.64
CA PRO A 123 22.20 -11.54 0.74
C PRO A 123 22.31 -11.94 -0.74
N SER A 124 22.61 -13.21 -1.02
CA SER A 124 22.70 -13.77 -2.36
C SER A 124 21.37 -13.80 -3.12
N HIS A 125 20.23 -13.75 -2.42
CA HIS A 125 18.90 -13.81 -3.04
C HIS A 125 18.32 -12.43 -3.38
N GLY A 126 18.94 -11.33 -2.89
CA GLY A 126 18.50 -9.97 -3.20
C GLY A 126 17.14 -9.57 -2.61
N VAL A 127 16.58 -10.35 -1.68
CA VAL A 127 15.30 -10.07 -1.02
C VAL A 127 15.46 -8.98 0.04
N ALA A 128 14.57 -7.98 0.03
CA ALA A 128 14.58 -6.88 0.99
C ALA A 128 14.22 -7.36 2.40
N LEU A 129 14.71 -6.67 3.44
CA LEU A 129 14.39 -6.96 4.83
C LEU A 129 13.65 -5.78 5.46
N THR A 130 12.61 -6.09 6.22
CA THR A 130 11.90 -5.10 7.04
C THR A 130 12.56 -5.00 8.43
N PRO A 131 13.25 -3.89 8.78
CA PRO A 131 13.86 -3.73 10.09
C PRO A 131 12.81 -3.38 11.16
N THR A 132 13.02 -3.85 12.39
CA THR A 132 12.18 -3.52 13.55
C THR A 132 12.92 -2.59 14.52
N VAL A 133 12.19 -1.74 15.25
CA VAL A 133 12.75 -0.81 16.25
C VAL A 133 13.46 -1.52 17.42
N THR A 134 13.27 -2.83 17.54
CA THR A 134 13.98 -3.74 18.47
C THR A 134 15.34 -4.22 17.95
N GLY A 135 15.82 -3.70 16.81
CA GLY A 135 17.11 -4.07 16.23
C GLY A 135 17.10 -5.38 15.42
N GLY A 136 15.93 -5.99 15.27
CA GLY A 136 15.72 -7.21 14.49
C GLY A 136 15.17 -6.94 13.11
N TYR A 137 14.64 -8.00 12.50
CA TYR A 137 13.93 -7.94 11.23
C TYR A 137 12.69 -8.83 11.29
N ASP A 138 11.70 -8.49 10.50
CA ASP A 138 10.56 -9.37 10.27
C ASP A 138 10.94 -10.45 9.24
N TYR A 139 10.71 -11.70 9.64
CA TYR A 139 10.96 -12.91 8.86
C TYR A 139 9.70 -13.77 8.71
N THR A 140 8.55 -13.26 9.15
CA THR A 140 7.32 -14.02 9.32
C THR A 140 6.27 -13.61 8.30
N TYR A 141 5.33 -14.51 8.01
CA TYR A 141 4.17 -14.18 7.19
C TYR A 141 3.12 -13.41 8.00
N GLY A 142 2.77 -12.20 7.54
CA GLY A 142 1.94 -11.24 8.27
C GLY A 142 0.59 -10.88 7.63
N TYR A 143 0.05 -11.72 6.74
CA TYR A 143 -1.16 -11.40 5.96
C TYR A 143 -2.31 -12.37 6.16
N PRO A 144 -3.56 -11.93 5.93
CA PRO A 144 -4.70 -12.83 5.77
C PRO A 144 -4.47 -13.85 4.63
N PRO A 145 -4.99 -15.08 4.74
CA PRO A 145 -4.44 -16.24 4.05
C PRO A 145 -4.91 -16.42 2.60
N LEU A 146 -5.80 -15.57 2.06
CA LEU A 146 -6.40 -15.83 0.75
C LEU A 146 -5.36 -15.92 -0.36
N GLU A 147 -4.35 -15.04 -0.37
CA GLU A 147 -3.31 -15.12 -1.40
C GLU A 147 -2.50 -16.41 -1.27
N THR A 148 -2.05 -16.77 -0.06
CA THR A 148 -1.37 -18.04 0.21
C THR A 148 -2.16 -19.25 -0.28
N LEU A 149 -3.47 -19.29 -0.02
CA LEU A 149 -4.37 -20.34 -0.49
C LEU A 149 -4.44 -20.42 -2.01
N LEU A 150 -4.42 -19.26 -2.70
CA LEU A 150 -4.40 -19.20 -4.17
C LEU A 150 -3.01 -19.48 -4.75
N THR A 151 -1.94 -19.24 -3.99
CA THR A 151 -0.55 -19.54 -4.37
C THR A 151 -0.26 -21.04 -4.29
N ALA A 152 -0.83 -21.76 -3.32
CA ALA A 152 -0.65 -23.20 -3.13
C ALA A 152 -0.84 -24.05 -4.41
N PRO A 153 -1.93 -23.92 -5.19
CA PRO A 153 -2.10 -24.67 -6.43
C PRO A 153 -1.15 -24.24 -7.56
N LEU A 154 -0.42 -23.13 -7.41
CA LEU A 154 0.50 -22.58 -8.40
C LEU A 154 1.97 -22.83 -8.07
N LEU A 155 2.28 -23.61 -7.02
CA LEU A 155 3.65 -23.92 -6.62
C LEU A 155 4.47 -24.62 -7.72
N TRP A 156 3.82 -25.19 -8.73
CA TRP A 156 4.47 -25.81 -9.89
C TRP A 156 5.00 -24.79 -10.93
N ILE A 157 4.58 -23.52 -10.88
CA ILE A 157 4.94 -22.50 -11.88
C ILE A 157 6.44 -22.13 -11.82
N GLY A 158 7.10 -22.35 -10.69
CA GLY A 158 8.53 -22.09 -10.56
C GLY A 158 9.02 -22.06 -9.12
N HIS A 159 10.20 -21.48 -8.94
CA HIS A 159 10.84 -21.32 -7.63
C HIS A 159 10.66 -19.90 -7.07
N ASP A 160 11.14 -19.69 -5.84
CA ASP A 160 11.11 -18.38 -5.16
C ASP A 160 9.73 -17.72 -5.13
N GLY A 161 9.63 -16.42 -5.46
CA GLY A 161 8.37 -15.70 -5.45
C GLY A 161 7.45 -15.96 -6.64
N ALA A 162 7.86 -16.75 -7.65
CA ALA A 162 7.12 -16.88 -8.92
C ALA A 162 5.64 -17.28 -8.77
N PRO A 163 5.28 -18.25 -7.90
CA PRO A 163 3.88 -18.61 -7.67
C PRO A 163 3.04 -17.45 -7.14
N ALA A 164 3.52 -16.72 -6.13
CA ALA A 164 2.82 -15.59 -5.54
C ALA A 164 2.71 -14.41 -6.53
N THR A 165 3.78 -14.10 -7.28
CA THR A 165 3.73 -13.05 -8.29
C THR A 165 2.76 -13.38 -9.42
N ALA A 166 2.61 -14.66 -9.79
CA ALA A 166 1.59 -15.10 -10.74
C ALA A 166 0.16 -14.81 -10.24
N VAL A 167 -0.13 -15.07 -8.96
CA VAL A 167 -1.43 -14.74 -8.34
C VAL A 167 -1.68 -13.23 -8.40
N ALA A 168 -0.73 -12.42 -7.90
CA ALA A 168 -0.89 -10.97 -7.84
C ALA A 168 -1.00 -10.33 -9.24
N THR A 169 -0.14 -10.69 -10.19
CA THR A 169 -0.22 -10.22 -11.58
C THR A 169 -1.50 -10.67 -12.26
N GLY A 170 -1.91 -11.93 -12.07
CA GLY A 170 -3.18 -12.44 -12.60
C GLY A 170 -4.39 -11.69 -12.03
N ALA A 171 -4.38 -11.41 -10.73
CA ALA A 171 -5.41 -10.62 -10.07
C ALA A 171 -5.48 -9.19 -10.61
N LEU A 172 -4.33 -8.54 -10.86
CA LEU A 172 -4.30 -7.20 -11.47
C LEU A 172 -4.90 -7.19 -12.89
N ILE A 173 -4.56 -8.18 -13.72
CA ILE A 173 -5.13 -8.33 -15.06
C ILE A 173 -6.65 -8.55 -14.97
N ALA A 174 -7.09 -9.41 -14.06
CA ALA A 174 -8.51 -9.63 -13.81
C ALA A 174 -9.22 -8.34 -13.35
N ALA A 175 -8.60 -7.56 -12.47
CA ALA A 175 -9.09 -6.26 -12.02
C ALA A 175 -9.27 -5.28 -13.19
N ALA A 176 -8.26 -5.18 -14.06
CA ALA A 176 -8.30 -4.32 -15.24
C ALA A 176 -9.44 -4.72 -16.19
N ILE A 177 -9.57 -6.01 -16.50
CA ILE A 177 -10.64 -6.55 -17.37
C ILE A 177 -12.02 -6.32 -16.74
N LEU A 178 -12.17 -6.60 -15.45
CA LEU A 178 -13.43 -6.45 -14.74
C LEU A 178 -13.86 -4.98 -14.68
N MET A 179 -12.95 -4.09 -14.32
CA MET A 179 -13.19 -2.65 -14.31
C MET A 179 -13.54 -2.14 -15.71
N TRP A 180 -12.78 -2.54 -16.75
CA TRP A 180 -13.07 -2.20 -18.15
C TRP A 180 -14.48 -2.67 -18.57
N ARG A 181 -14.90 -3.87 -18.17
CA ARG A 181 -16.23 -4.39 -18.52
C ARG A 181 -17.35 -3.63 -17.81
N LEU A 182 -17.15 -3.29 -16.54
CA LEU A 182 -18.17 -2.71 -15.67
C LEU A 182 -18.30 -1.18 -15.79
N LEU A 183 -17.25 -0.49 -16.24
CA LEU A 183 -17.31 0.94 -16.52
C LEU A 183 -18.13 1.24 -17.80
N PRO A 184 -18.76 2.43 -17.89
CA PRO A 184 -19.38 2.88 -19.13
C PRO A 184 -18.36 2.91 -20.27
N THR A 185 -18.77 2.59 -21.50
CA THR A 185 -17.89 2.39 -22.68
C THR A 185 -16.83 3.48 -22.84
N GLN A 186 -17.26 4.72 -22.73
CA GLN A 186 -16.47 5.94 -22.81
C GLN A 186 -15.36 6.12 -21.74
N TRP A 187 -15.41 5.38 -20.63
CA TRP A 187 -14.43 5.39 -19.54
C TRP A 187 -13.54 4.15 -19.51
N ARG A 188 -13.75 3.19 -20.42
CA ARG A 188 -13.11 1.87 -20.34
C ARG A 188 -11.59 1.94 -20.43
N SER A 189 -11.05 2.79 -21.30
CA SER A 189 -9.59 3.00 -21.42
C SER A 189 -8.96 3.58 -20.16
N ALA A 190 -9.72 4.30 -19.33
CA ALA A 190 -9.22 4.76 -18.03
C ALA A 190 -8.93 3.59 -17.07
N ALA A 191 -9.66 2.46 -17.18
CA ALA A 191 -9.34 1.24 -16.42
C ALA A 191 -7.99 0.65 -16.85
N THR A 192 -7.74 0.57 -18.16
CA THR A 192 -6.46 0.09 -18.68
C THR A 192 -5.31 0.99 -18.22
N MET A 193 -5.47 2.31 -18.34
CA MET A 193 -4.47 3.29 -17.90
C MET A 193 -4.17 3.16 -16.41
N ALA A 194 -5.19 3.16 -15.56
CA ALA A 194 -5.04 3.14 -14.11
C ALA A 194 -4.45 1.81 -13.61
N CYS A 195 -4.89 0.67 -14.17
CA CYS A 195 -4.47 -0.64 -13.68
C CYS A 195 -3.13 -1.12 -14.28
N LEU A 196 -2.88 -0.84 -15.57
CA LEU A 196 -1.75 -1.44 -16.30
C LEU A 196 -0.84 -0.40 -16.96
N GLY A 197 -1.37 0.78 -17.28
CA GLY A 197 -0.67 1.81 -18.04
C GLY A 197 0.38 2.60 -17.27
N LEU A 198 0.08 3.04 -16.05
CA LEU A 198 0.99 3.90 -15.26
C LEU A 198 2.22 3.17 -14.66
N GLY A 199 2.42 1.89 -14.96
CA GLY A 199 3.61 1.10 -14.63
C GLY A 199 3.77 0.68 -13.15
N LEU A 200 3.20 1.45 -12.21
CA LEU A 200 3.34 1.18 -10.78
C LEU A 200 2.61 -0.09 -10.33
N LEU A 201 1.32 -0.24 -10.62
CA LEU A 201 0.56 -1.43 -10.25
C LEU A 201 1.13 -2.73 -10.86
N PRO A 202 1.51 -2.78 -12.15
CA PRO A 202 2.24 -3.92 -12.70
C PRO A 202 3.53 -4.25 -11.95
N THR A 203 4.21 -3.25 -11.37
CA THR A 203 5.40 -3.48 -10.56
C THR A 203 5.04 -4.15 -9.23
N TYR A 204 3.99 -3.69 -8.54
CA TYR A 204 3.51 -4.37 -7.32
C TYR A 204 2.96 -5.78 -7.59
N GLY A 205 2.30 -5.99 -8.72
CA GLY A 205 1.87 -7.34 -9.14
C GLY A 205 3.07 -8.28 -9.28
N ARG A 206 4.13 -7.82 -9.94
CA ARG A 206 5.39 -8.58 -10.08
C ARG A 206 6.20 -8.70 -8.80
N GLN A 207 5.93 -7.87 -7.79
CA GLN A 207 6.49 -8.03 -6.45
C GLN A 207 5.70 -9.04 -5.61
N GLY A 208 4.54 -9.52 -6.08
CA GLY A 208 3.68 -10.48 -5.38
C GLY A 208 3.03 -9.86 -4.15
N TYR A 209 2.59 -8.61 -4.26
CA TYR A 209 2.06 -7.88 -3.11
C TYR A 209 0.57 -8.20 -2.86
N PRO A 210 0.17 -8.71 -1.67
CA PRO A 210 -1.21 -9.14 -1.39
C PRO A 210 -2.28 -8.07 -1.57
N ALA A 211 -1.91 -6.81 -1.42
CA ALA A 211 -2.79 -5.68 -1.65
C ALA A 211 -3.32 -5.61 -3.10
N VAL A 212 -2.61 -6.19 -4.07
CA VAL A 212 -3.05 -6.27 -5.48
C VAL A 212 -4.23 -7.22 -5.63
N LEU A 213 -4.22 -8.37 -4.95
CA LEU A 213 -5.36 -9.27 -4.90
C LEU A 213 -6.56 -8.62 -4.20
N ALA A 214 -6.32 -7.95 -3.07
CA ALA A 214 -7.35 -7.20 -2.37
C ALA A 214 -7.97 -6.09 -3.24
N LEU A 215 -7.14 -5.33 -3.97
CA LEU A 215 -7.59 -4.33 -4.96
C LEU A 215 -8.52 -4.96 -6.00
N ALA A 216 -8.12 -6.09 -6.59
CA ALA A 216 -8.90 -6.77 -7.61
C ALA A 216 -10.29 -7.16 -7.11
N LEU A 217 -10.37 -7.65 -5.87
CA LEU A 217 -11.61 -8.01 -5.20
C LEU A 217 -12.43 -6.77 -4.80
N LEU A 218 -11.81 -5.62 -4.53
CA LEU A 218 -12.51 -4.38 -4.20
C LEU A 218 -13.11 -3.66 -5.42
N VAL A 219 -12.59 -3.87 -6.63
CA VAL A 219 -13.14 -3.28 -7.87
C VAL A 219 -14.66 -3.51 -8.00
N PRO A 220 -15.20 -4.74 -7.96
CA PRO A 220 -16.64 -4.95 -8.04
C PRO A 220 -17.40 -4.35 -6.85
N VAL A 221 -16.78 -4.25 -5.67
CA VAL A 221 -17.40 -3.67 -4.46
C VAL A 221 -17.68 -2.19 -4.64
N VAL A 222 -16.71 -1.43 -5.16
CA VAL A 222 -16.81 0.03 -5.29
C VAL A 222 -17.56 0.48 -6.55
N ILE A 223 -17.70 -0.39 -7.55
CA ILE A 223 -18.46 -0.05 -8.75
C ILE A 223 -19.96 0.04 -8.43
N ARG A 224 -20.53 1.23 -8.66
CA ARG A 224 -21.94 1.56 -8.41
C ARG A 224 -22.37 1.24 -6.98
N TRP A 225 -21.44 1.31 -6.03
CA TRP A 225 -21.64 0.94 -4.64
C TRP A 225 -22.85 1.63 -3.95
N PRO A 226 -23.25 2.89 -4.28
CA PRO A 226 -24.44 3.50 -3.65
C PRO A 226 -25.75 2.76 -3.96
N ARG A 227 -25.76 1.93 -5.01
CA ARG A 227 -26.92 1.15 -5.45
C ARG A 227 -27.03 -0.21 -4.78
N ILE A 228 -26.03 -0.62 -4.00
CA ILE A 228 -26.09 -1.88 -3.25
C ILE A 228 -27.29 -1.85 -2.31
N GLY A 229 -28.14 -2.88 -2.40
CA GLY A 229 -29.32 -2.99 -1.53
C GLY A 229 -30.49 -2.08 -1.90
N ARG A 230 -30.52 -1.52 -3.12
CA ARG A 230 -31.62 -0.66 -3.59
C ARG A 230 -32.97 -1.38 -3.52
N GLY A 231 -34.01 -0.68 -3.07
CA GLY A 231 -35.33 -1.29 -2.83
C GLY A 231 -35.35 -2.35 -1.72
N GLY A 232 -34.34 -2.41 -0.85
CA GLY A 232 -34.30 -3.30 0.31
C GLY A 232 -33.82 -4.73 0.00
N ARG A 233 -33.33 -4.99 -1.22
CA ARG A 233 -32.88 -6.31 -1.68
C ARG A 233 -31.44 -6.25 -2.18
N LEU A 234 -30.61 -7.22 -1.80
CA LEU A 234 -29.22 -7.31 -2.31
C LEU A 234 -29.16 -7.85 -3.74
N GLY A 235 -30.03 -8.83 -4.06
CA GLY A 235 -29.94 -9.58 -5.30
C GLY A 235 -28.61 -10.32 -5.44
N ARG A 236 -28.41 -10.99 -6.58
CA ARG A 236 -27.19 -11.76 -6.85
C ARG A 236 -25.94 -10.88 -6.90
N ALA A 237 -26.05 -9.70 -7.53
CA ALA A 237 -24.94 -8.76 -7.63
C ALA A 237 -24.49 -8.23 -6.26
N GLY A 238 -25.42 -7.84 -5.38
CA GLY A 238 -25.09 -7.37 -4.04
C GLY A 238 -24.47 -8.46 -3.15
N ILE A 239 -24.90 -9.72 -3.32
CA ILE A 239 -24.26 -10.87 -2.65
C ILE A 239 -22.83 -11.05 -3.16
N ALA A 240 -22.61 -11.03 -4.48
CA ALA A 240 -21.28 -11.14 -5.05
C ALA A 240 -20.35 -10.00 -4.58
N GLN A 241 -20.86 -8.76 -4.53
CA GLN A 241 -20.11 -7.62 -4.00
C GLN A 241 -19.77 -7.79 -2.51
N ALA A 242 -20.71 -8.25 -1.68
CA ALA A 242 -20.44 -8.52 -0.27
C ALA A 242 -19.44 -9.66 -0.09
N ALA A 243 -19.52 -10.71 -0.91
CA ALA A 243 -18.56 -11.82 -0.91
C ALA A 243 -17.14 -11.34 -1.31
N CYS A 244 -17.04 -10.53 -2.36
CA CYS A 244 -15.77 -9.90 -2.76
C CYS A 244 -15.19 -9.01 -1.67
N LEU A 245 -16.02 -8.28 -0.91
CA LEU A 245 -15.56 -7.50 0.24
C LEU A 245 -14.95 -8.38 1.33
N GLY A 246 -15.64 -9.47 1.70
CA GLY A 246 -15.13 -10.46 2.65
C GLY A 246 -13.81 -11.10 2.21
N ALA A 247 -13.74 -11.50 0.94
CA ALA A 247 -12.54 -12.06 0.34
C ALA A 247 -11.39 -11.04 0.28
N ALA A 248 -11.66 -9.76 -0.04
CA ALA A 248 -10.63 -8.72 -0.01
C ALA A 248 -10.04 -8.56 1.40
N CYS A 249 -10.89 -8.50 2.43
CA CYS A 249 -10.46 -8.48 3.83
C CYS A 249 -9.70 -9.75 4.27
N ALA A 250 -9.86 -10.85 3.54
CA ALA A 250 -9.15 -12.12 3.75
C ALA A 250 -7.89 -12.25 2.88
N ALA A 251 -7.62 -11.31 1.97
CA ALA A 251 -6.36 -11.20 1.23
C ALA A 251 -5.37 -10.26 1.91
N GLN A 252 -5.85 -9.14 2.46
CA GLN A 252 -4.98 -8.10 3.02
C GLN A 252 -5.77 -7.18 3.99
N GLN A 253 -5.07 -6.40 4.83
CA GLN A 253 -5.65 -5.54 5.87
C GLN A 253 -6.12 -4.15 5.40
N LEU A 254 -5.63 -3.59 4.30
CA LEU A 254 -6.05 -2.28 3.76
C LEU A 254 -7.57 -2.19 3.52
N PRO A 255 -8.26 -3.23 3.00
CA PRO A 255 -9.72 -3.28 2.93
C PRO A 255 -10.44 -3.01 4.28
N TRP A 256 -9.81 -3.30 5.42
CA TRP A 256 -10.40 -3.06 6.73
C TRP A 256 -10.60 -1.56 7.00
N PHE A 257 -9.79 -0.69 6.38
CA PHE A 257 -9.93 0.77 6.49
C PHE A 257 -11.00 1.32 5.54
N LEU A 258 -11.19 0.72 4.37
CA LEU A 258 -12.22 1.12 3.41
C LEU A 258 -13.63 0.68 3.86
N THR A 259 -13.72 -0.50 4.46
CA THR A 259 -15.00 -1.14 4.83
C THR A 259 -15.91 -0.24 5.68
N PRO A 260 -15.46 0.40 6.77
CA PRO A 260 -16.30 1.30 7.57
C PRO A 260 -16.92 2.45 6.77
N PHE A 261 -16.17 3.04 5.85
CA PHE A 261 -16.66 4.15 5.02
C PHE A 261 -17.71 3.68 4.03
N LEU A 262 -17.49 2.53 3.37
CA LEU A 262 -18.48 1.94 2.46
C LEU A 262 -19.77 1.57 3.21
N LEU A 263 -19.67 0.88 4.36
CA LEU A 263 -20.83 0.47 5.15
C LEU A 263 -21.62 1.69 5.67
N ALA A 264 -20.94 2.71 6.19
CA ALA A 264 -21.56 3.96 6.63
C ALA A 264 -22.27 4.67 5.46
N GLY A 265 -21.63 4.72 4.30
CA GLY A 265 -22.18 5.32 3.09
C GLY A 265 -23.41 4.57 2.58
N ILE A 266 -23.34 3.23 2.54
CA ILE A 266 -24.46 2.38 2.09
C ILE A 266 -25.62 2.57 3.04
N TYR A 267 -25.38 2.49 4.36
CA TYR A 267 -26.41 2.73 5.36
C TYR A 267 -27.05 4.11 5.20
N ALA A 268 -26.25 5.17 5.01
CA ALA A 268 -26.75 6.52 4.80
C ALA A 268 -27.66 6.62 3.58
N VAL A 269 -27.23 6.11 2.42
CA VAL A 269 -28.04 6.13 1.19
C VAL A 269 -29.31 5.29 1.36
N ARG A 270 -29.18 4.05 1.87
CA ARG A 270 -30.32 3.15 2.07
C ARG A 270 -31.32 3.69 3.09
N ARG A 271 -30.86 4.33 4.17
CA ARG A 271 -31.75 4.94 5.18
C ARG A 271 -32.51 6.14 4.64
N GLY A 272 -31.88 6.90 3.74
CA GLY A 272 -32.53 8.00 3.04
C GLY A 272 -33.65 7.54 2.11
N GLU A 273 -33.53 6.34 1.53
CA GLU A 273 -34.51 5.75 0.61
C GLU A 273 -35.61 4.94 1.33
N LEU A 274 -35.23 4.11 2.31
CA LEU A 274 -36.07 3.01 2.85
C LEU A 274 -36.43 3.18 4.33
N GLY A 275 -35.88 4.20 5.00
CA GLY A 275 -35.95 4.33 6.45
C GLY A 275 -34.96 3.43 7.20
N ALA A 276 -34.89 3.60 8.53
CA ALA A 276 -33.80 3.05 9.35
C ALA A 276 -33.81 1.51 9.45
N ARG A 277 -34.97 0.88 9.66
CA ARG A 277 -35.09 -0.58 9.86
C ARG A 277 -34.68 -1.36 8.62
N GLN A 278 -35.20 -0.97 7.45
CA GLN A 278 -34.87 -1.66 6.19
C GLN A 278 -33.41 -1.43 5.79
N ALA A 279 -32.88 -0.22 6.00
CA ALA A 279 -31.46 0.06 5.77
C ALA A 279 -30.55 -0.79 6.66
N ALA A 280 -30.90 -0.93 7.95
CA ALA A 280 -30.17 -1.80 8.87
C ALA A 280 -30.23 -3.28 8.43
N SER A 281 -31.39 -3.75 7.95
CA SER A 281 -31.52 -5.12 7.41
C SER A 281 -30.63 -5.36 6.19
N VAL A 282 -30.58 -4.41 5.25
CA VAL A 282 -29.66 -4.47 4.10
C VAL A 282 -28.21 -4.54 4.57
N LEU A 283 -27.82 -3.66 5.50
CA LEU A 283 -26.47 -3.62 6.03
C LEU A 283 -26.09 -4.93 6.71
N LEU A 284 -26.98 -5.48 7.53
CA LEU A 284 -26.77 -6.76 8.22
C LEU A 284 -26.58 -7.91 7.22
N ARG A 285 -27.31 -7.91 6.10
CA ARG A 285 -27.10 -8.92 5.04
C ARG A 285 -25.76 -8.77 4.33
N ILE A 286 -25.31 -7.53 4.06
CA ILE A 286 -23.99 -7.28 3.46
C ILE A 286 -22.90 -7.75 4.40
N VAL A 287 -22.96 -7.32 5.67
CA VAL A 287 -22.00 -7.69 6.71
C VAL A 287 -22.03 -9.20 6.92
N GLY A 288 -23.21 -9.81 7.01
CA GLY A 288 -23.36 -11.25 7.16
C GLY A 288 -22.69 -12.03 6.03
N VAL A 289 -22.92 -11.66 4.77
CA VAL A 289 -22.25 -12.33 3.63
C VAL A 289 -20.73 -12.10 3.66
N ALA A 290 -20.28 -10.87 3.89
CA ALA A 290 -18.86 -10.55 3.91
C ALA A 290 -18.12 -11.28 5.04
N VAL A 291 -18.70 -11.28 6.25
CA VAL A 291 -18.16 -12.00 7.42
C VAL A 291 -18.18 -13.50 7.18
N THR A 292 -19.24 -14.07 6.62
CA THR A 292 -19.28 -15.50 6.29
C THR A 292 -18.17 -15.88 5.31
N VAL A 293 -17.96 -15.11 4.23
CA VAL A 293 -16.88 -15.41 3.27
C VAL A 293 -15.51 -15.25 3.91
N TRP A 294 -15.29 -14.17 4.67
CA TRP A 294 -14.05 -13.96 5.40
C TRP A 294 -13.76 -15.11 6.37
N LEU A 295 -14.77 -15.53 7.14
CA LEU A 295 -14.66 -16.67 8.05
C LEU A 295 -14.34 -17.94 7.26
N LEU A 296 -15.09 -18.29 6.21
CA LEU A 296 -14.86 -19.50 5.42
C LEU A 296 -13.42 -19.61 4.90
N ILE A 297 -12.82 -18.50 4.48
CA ILE A 297 -11.43 -18.45 4.02
C ILE A 297 -10.44 -18.62 5.19
N ASN A 298 -10.75 -18.04 6.36
CA ASN A 298 -9.88 -18.07 7.53
C ASN A 298 -10.12 -19.28 8.46
N THR A 299 -11.20 -20.04 8.29
CA THR A 299 -11.67 -21.07 9.26
C THR A 299 -10.57 -22.05 9.62
N TYR A 300 -9.81 -22.54 8.63
CA TYR A 300 -8.72 -23.48 8.87
C TYR A 300 -7.71 -22.92 9.89
N PHE A 301 -7.27 -21.69 9.70
CA PHE A 301 -6.27 -21.02 10.55
C PHE A 301 -6.83 -20.58 11.90
N ILE A 302 -8.11 -20.19 11.94
CA ILE A 302 -8.81 -19.89 13.20
C ILE A 302 -8.85 -21.13 14.11
N VAL A 303 -9.04 -22.31 13.52
CA VAL A 303 -9.17 -23.57 14.28
C VAL A 303 -7.79 -24.15 14.64
N HIS A 304 -6.85 -24.18 13.69
CA HIS A 304 -5.56 -24.87 13.88
C HIS A 304 -4.48 -23.97 14.50
N GLU A 305 -4.56 -22.65 14.30
CA GLU A 305 -3.51 -21.69 14.65
C GLU A 305 -4.06 -20.40 15.33
N PRO A 306 -5.09 -20.43 16.20
CA PRO A 306 -5.84 -19.22 16.59
C PRO A 306 -4.97 -18.07 17.09
N GLY A 307 -4.02 -18.37 17.99
CA GLY A 307 -3.17 -17.35 18.61
C GLY A 307 -2.07 -16.84 17.69
N THR A 308 -1.48 -17.69 16.85
CA THR A 308 -0.45 -17.27 15.89
C THR A 308 -1.07 -16.60 14.67
N TRP A 309 -2.20 -17.09 14.16
CA TRP A 309 -2.99 -16.45 13.11
C TRP A 309 -3.40 -15.02 13.50
N LEU A 310 -4.02 -14.84 14.68
CA LEU A 310 -4.47 -13.51 15.10
C LEU A 310 -3.30 -12.53 15.23
N ARG A 311 -2.18 -12.96 15.84
CA ARG A 311 -0.96 -12.16 15.95
C ARG A 311 -0.32 -11.89 14.58
N GLY A 312 -0.36 -12.86 13.67
CA GLY A 312 0.17 -12.76 12.32
C GLY A 312 -0.60 -11.75 11.47
N ILE A 313 -1.93 -11.83 11.41
CA ILE A 313 -2.72 -10.87 10.63
C ILE A 313 -2.74 -9.46 11.25
N ALA A 314 -2.49 -9.35 12.56
CA ALA A 314 -2.32 -8.09 13.26
C ALA A 314 -0.88 -7.55 13.21
N LEU A 315 0.07 -8.34 12.69
CA LEU A 315 1.50 -8.02 12.70
C LEU A 315 1.80 -6.65 12.09
N PRO A 316 1.18 -6.21 10.97
CA PRO A 316 1.43 -4.87 10.44
C PRO A 316 1.12 -3.73 11.42
N LEU A 317 0.24 -3.96 12.40
CA LEU A 317 -0.14 -3.00 13.45
C LEU A 317 0.76 -3.10 14.70
N THR A 318 1.41 -4.25 14.93
CA THR A 318 2.14 -4.54 16.18
C THR A 318 3.63 -4.81 16.02
N GLN A 319 4.14 -5.01 14.80
CA GLN A 319 5.51 -5.44 14.50
C GLN A 319 6.60 -4.49 15.00
N GLY A 320 6.27 -3.23 15.28
CA GLY A 320 7.27 -2.22 15.62
C GLY A 320 8.29 -2.03 14.50
N ALA A 321 7.86 -2.06 13.24
CA ALA A 321 8.74 -1.82 12.11
C ALA A 321 9.27 -0.38 12.16
N VAL A 322 10.53 -0.18 11.73
CA VAL A 322 11.13 1.16 11.72
C VAL A 322 10.31 2.13 10.86
N VAL A 323 10.39 3.41 11.22
CA VAL A 323 9.72 4.46 10.44
C VAL A 323 10.25 4.49 9.01
N HIS A 324 9.32 4.57 8.05
CA HIS A 324 9.62 4.56 6.63
C HIS A 324 8.44 5.09 5.83
N GLY A 325 8.67 5.91 4.81
CA GLY A 325 7.56 6.37 3.97
C GLY A 325 7.88 7.59 3.11
N GLN A 326 6.79 8.23 2.67
CA GLN A 326 6.72 9.49 1.92
C GLN A 326 5.67 10.44 2.56
N GLY A 327 5.54 10.39 3.89
CA GLY A 327 4.49 11.08 4.65
C GLY A 327 5.02 12.05 5.68
N LEU A 328 4.17 12.44 6.65
CA LEU A 328 4.56 13.38 7.70
C LEU A 328 5.68 12.84 8.60
N VAL A 329 5.85 11.51 8.65
CA VAL A 329 6.97 10.84 9.32
C VAL A 329 8.34 11.22 8.76
N ASP A 330 8.39 11.70 7.50
CA ASP A 330 9.62 12.16 6.87
C ASP A 330 10.19 13.40 7.56
N ILE A 331 9.38 14.16 8.32
CA ILE A 331 9.88 15.24 9.16
C ILE A 331 10.91 14.68 10.15
N SER A 332 10.54 13.67 10.94
CA SER A 332 11.45 13.02 11.88
C SER A 332 12.56 12.22 11.18
N LEU A 333 12.29 11.67 9.99
CA LEU A 333 13.24 10.83 9.27
C LEU A 333 14.31 11.63 8.50
N TYR A 334 13.96 12.75 7.90
CA TYR A 334 14.84 13.48 6.97
C TYR A 334 15.06 14.94 7.35
N PHE A 335 14.05 15.65 7.84
CA PHE A 335 14.13 17.10 8.05
C PHE A 335 14.63 17.49 9.45
N THR A 336 14.36 16.68 10.48
CA THR A 336 14.92 16.83 11.82
C THR A 336 15.96 15.75 12.08
N ASN A 337 16.58 15.79 13.26
CA ASN A 337 17.48 14.74 13.74
C ASN A 337 16.76 13.59 14.43
N GLY A 338 15.43 13.50 14.33
CA GLY A 338 14.65 12.43 14.95
C GLY A 338 13.51 12.93 15.83
N SER A 339 13.02 12.07 16.72
CA SER A 339 11.92 12.34 17.65
C SER A 339 11.92 11.29 18.78
N ASP A 340 11.65 11.72 20.00
CA ASP A 340 11.42 10.92 21.21
C ASP A 340 9.99 10.37 21.31
N ARG A 341 9.13 10.67 20.34
CA ARG A 341 7.67 10.51 20.41
C ARG A 341 7.09 9.88 19.14
N LEU A 342 7.78 8.90 18.55
CA LEU A 342 7.38 8.36 17.25
C LEU A 342 6.01 7.67 17.26
N ASP A 343 5.60 7.10 18.39
CA ASP A 343 4.29 6.42 18.53
C ASP A 343 3.10 7.36 18.27
N TRP A 344 3.29 8.67 18.47
CA TRP A 344 2.27 9.68 18.20
C TRP A 344 1.87 9.77 16.73
N TYR A 345 2.72 9.33 15.79
CA TYR A 345 2.33 9.16 14.38
C TYR A 345 1.26 8.08 14.21
N SER A 346 1.41 6.94 14.89
CA SER A 346 0.40 5.86 14.87
C SER A 346 -0.92 6.34 15.47
N HIS A 347 -0.88 7.05 16.59
CA HIS A 347 -2.07 7.69 17.17
C HIS A 347 -2.71 8.70 16.21
N ALA A 348 -1.89 9.55 15.57
CA ALA A 348 -2.36 10.53 14.59
C ALA A 348 -3.08 9.87 13.41
N SER A 349 -2.53 8.78 12.88
CA SER A 349 -3.14 8.01 11.79
C SER A 349 -4.51 7.44 12.18
N MET A 350 -4.61 6.78 13.33
CA MET A 350 -5.87 6.19 13.81
C MET A 350 -6.92 7.25 14.14
N LEU A 351 -6.51 8.34 14.79
CA LEU A 351 -7.40 9.49 15.06
C LEU A 351 -7.86 10.16 13.76
N LEU A 352 -7.00 10.23 12.73
CA LEU A 352 -7.38 10.78 11.44
C LEU A 352 -8.39 9.88 10.74
N ALA A 353 -8.19 8.56 10.74
CA ALA A 353 -9.16 7.61 10.19
C ALA A 353 -10.54 7.75 10.86
N ALA A 354 -10.58 7.80 12.19
CA ALA A 354 -11.81 7.97 12.96
C ALA A 354 -12.46 9.35 12.72
N GLY A 355 -11.66 10.42 12.72
CA GLY A 355 -12.11 11.78 12.44
C GLY A 355 -12.70 11.92 11.03
N LEU A 356 -12.02 11.36 10.02
CA LEU A 356 -12.50 11.36 8.64
C LEU A 356 -13.76 10.51 8.46
N LEU A 357 -13.91 9.39 9.16
CA LEU A 357 -15.14 8.61 9.16
C LEU A 357 -16.31 9.41 9.77
N ALA A 358 -16.08 10.10 10.89
CA ALA A 358 -17.08 10.97 11.50
C ALA A 358 -17.46 12.14 10.58
N VAL A 359 -16.47 12.82 9.97
CA VAL A 359 -16.68 13.87 8.97
C VAL A 359 -17.48 13.33 7.77
N PHE A 360 -17.12 12.15 7.28
CA PHE A 360 -17.84 11.48 6.21
C PHE A 360 -19.31 11.24 6.57
N VAL A 361 -19.60 10.70 7.75
CA VAL A 361 -20.99 10.46 8.21
C VAL A 361 -21.78 11.75 8.34
N LEU A 362 -21.18 12.82 8.90
CA LEU A 362 -21.85 14.12 9.06
C LEU A 362 -22.14 14.82 7.73
N PHE A 363 -21.29 14.59 6.72
CA PHE A 363 -21.34 15.29 5.43
C PHE A 363 -21.48 14.34 4.23
N VAL A 364 -22.07 13.17 4.41
CA VAL A 364 -22.13 12.10 3.39
C VAL A 364 -22.81 12.55 2.09
N ARG A 365 -23.75 13.49 2.14
CA ARG A 365 -24.39 14.05 0.93
C ARG A 365 -23.39 14.78 0.01
N ARG A 366 -22.30 15.29 0.58
CA ARG A 366 -21.23 16.00 -0.14
C ARG A 366 -20.02 15.11 -0.36
N LEU A 367 -19.63 14.33 0.66
CA LEU A 367 -18.42 13.51 0.65
C LEU A 367 -18.64 12.09 0.15
N GLY A 368 -19.88 11.69 -0.15
CA GLY A 368 -20.26 10.37 -0.66
C GLY A 368 -19.33 9.84 -1.75
N PRO A 369 -19.08 10.59 -2.84
CA PRO A 369 -18.18 10.14 -3.91
C PRO A 369 -16.73 9.90 -3.45
N ALA A 370 -16.29 10.56 -2.38
CA ALA A 370 -14.94 10.44 -1.82
C ALA A 370 -14.79 9.29 -0.81
N ALA A 371 -15.81 8.46 -0.59
CA ALA A 371 -15.76 7.33 0.35
C ALA A 371 -14.58 6.37 0.08
N THR A 372 -14.16 6.23 -1.17
CA THR A 372 -13.03 5.38 -1.56
C THR A 372 -11.68 6.09 -1.49
N VAL A 373 -11.62 7.38 -1.15
CA VAL A 373 -10.39 8.18 -1.06
C VAL A 373 -10.03 8.47 0.39
N LEU A 374 -11.03 8.89 1.19
CA LEU A 374 -10.86 9.34 2.57
C LEU A 374 -10.09 8.36 3.49
N PRO A 375 -10.31 7.03 3.45
CA PRO A 375 -9.60 6.12 4.33
C PRO A 375 -8.08 6.22 4.20
N TRP A 376 -7.60 6.48 2.98
CA TRP A 376 -6.18 6.43 2.68
C TRP A 376 -5.42 7.63 3.23
N CYS A 377 -6.11 8.77 3.44
CA CYS A 377 -5.48 9.95 4.04
C CYS A 377 -4.88 9.67 5.43
N ALA A 378 -5.44 8.71 6.17
CA ALA A 378 -4.92 8.29 7.47
C ALA A 378 -3.47 7.80 7.40
N PHE A 379 -3.10 7.08 6.33
CA PHE A 379 -1.76 6.53 6.19
C PHE A 379 -0.70 7.63 6.06
N TYR A 380 -1.05 8.85 5.61
CA TYR A 380 -0.09 9.96 5.46
C TYR A 380 0.57 10.36 6.79
N LEU A 381 -0.11 10.06 7.90
CA LEU A 381 0.38 10.29 9.25
C LEU A 381 0.97 9.02 9.89
N ALA A 382 0.92 7.86 9.24
CA ALA A 382 1.39 6.61 9.83
C ALA A 382 2.93 6.58 9.94
N THR A 383 3.43 5.86 10.96
CA THR A 383 4.87 5.58 11.14
C THR A 383 5.48 4.87 9.93
N ARG A 384 4.69 4.00 9.29
CA ARG A 384 4.95 3.50 7.94
C ARG A 384 4.00 4.20 6.96
N SER A 385 4.45 5.29 6.35
CA SER A 385 3.67 6.03 5.35
C SER A 385 4.10 5.63 3.95
N GLN A 386 4.00 4.34 3.61
CA GLN A 386 4.43 3.84 2.31
C GLN A 386 3.51 4.36 1.20
N ASP A 387 4.13 4.84 0.12
CA ASP A 387 3.44 5.32 -1.09
C ASP A 387 2.50 4.27 -1.70
N GLY A 388 2.88 3.00 -1.59
CA GLY A 388 2.04 1.85 -1.94
C GLY A 388 0.64 1.92 -1.34
N TYR A 389 0.47 2.41 -0.10
CA TYR A 389 -0.84 2.43 0.57
C TYR A 389 -1.87 3.33 -0.11
N TYR A 390 -1.45 4.43 -0.75
CA TYR A 390 -2.35 5.33 -1.48
C TYR A 390 -2.42 4.93 -2.95
N LEU A 391 -1.26 4.63 -3.55
CA LEU A 391 -1.17 4.46 -4.99
C LEU A 391 -1.84 3.16 -5.45
N LEU A 392 -1.74 2.08 -4.65
CA LEU A 392 -2.36 0.79 -4.97
C LEU A 392 -3.87 0.89 -5.13
N MET A 393 -4.52 1.77 -4.36
CA MET A 393 -5.98 1.86 -4.28
C MET A 393 -6.56 2.91 -5.25
N THR A 394 -5.72 3.62 -6.00
CA THR A 394 -6.18 4.66 -6.95
C THR A 394 -7.16 4.18 -8.03
N PRO A 395 -7.13 2.93 -8.54
CA PRO A 395 -8.18 2.47 -9.46
C PRO A 395 -9.57 2.47 -8.82
N LEU A 396 -9.68 2.24 -7.51
CA LEU A 396 -10.95 2.31 -6.78
C LEU A 396 -11.51 3.74 -6.73
N TRP A 397 -10.63 4.74 -6.76
CA TRP A 397 -11.02 6.16 -6.78
C TRP A 397 -11.66 6.49 -8.12
N LEU A 398 -11.02 6.08 -9.21
CA LEU A 398 -11.55 6.23 -10.57
C LEU A 398 -12.88 5.47 -10.71
N ALA A 399 -12.94 4.20 -10.28
CA ALA A 399 -14.14 3.38 -10.35
C ALA A 399 -15.32 4.04 -9.62
N SER A 400 -15.10 4.52 -8.39
CA SER A 400 -16.12 5.22 -7.61
C SER A 400 -16.50 6.57 -8.24
N ALA A 401 -15.54 7.39 -8.66
CA ALA A 401 -15.81 8.70 -9.26
C ALA A 401 -16.70 8.60 -10.50
N VAL A 402 -16.51 7.56 -11.32
CA VAL A 402 -17.31 7.34 -12.53
C VAL A 402 -18.69 6.76 -12.22
N THR A 403 -18.84 5.96 -11.16
CA THR A 403 -20.03 5.12 -10.94
C THR A 403 -20.85 5.45 -9.70
N ALA A 404 -20.36 6.32 -8.82
CA ALA A 404 -21.01 6.82 -7.61
C ALA A 404 -21.13 8.36 -7.68
N PRO A 405 -21.87 8.92 -8.64
CA PRO A 405 -21.99 10.36 -8.79
C PRO A 405 -22.70 10.99 -7.59
N ILE A 406 -22.41 12.27 -7.34
CA ILE A 406 -22.98 13.04 -6.22
C ILE A 406 -24.52 12.99 -6.16
N ALA A 407 -25.17 12.81 -7.30
CA ALA A 407 -26.63 12.70 -7.40
C ALA A 407 -27.21 11.51 -6.61
N GLU A 408 -26.49 10.39 -6.52
CA GLU A 408 -26.92 9.19 -5.76
C GLU A 408 -26.97 9.45 -4.24
N PHE A 409 -26.31 10.51 -3.77
CA PHE A 409 -26.25 10.86 -2.35
C PHE A 409 -27.24 11.95 -1.95
N ARG A 410 -28.04 12.50 -2.88
CA ARG A 410 -28.96 13.62 -2.60
C ARG A 410 -29.95 13.31 -1.47
N THR A 411 -30.45 12.09 -1.44
CA THR A 411 -31.43 11.61 -0.45
C THR A 411 -30.77 10.97 0.76
N ALA A 412 -29.45 10.76 0.76
CA ALA A 412 -28.76 10.06 1.83
C ALA A 412 -29.09 10.66 3.20
N TRP A 413 -29.33 9.80 4.17
CA TRP A 413 -29.47 10.21 5.55
C TRP A 413 -28.14 10.72 6.09
N GLN A 414 -28.17 11.82 6.82
CA GLN A 414 -27.04 12.32 7.58
C GLN A 414 -27.54 12.84 8.93
N PRO A 415 -26.75 12.73 10.00
CA PRO A 415 -27.09 13.37 11.27
C PRO A 415 -27.32 14.87 11.08
N ARG A 416 -28.32 15.42 11.79
CA ARG A 416 -28.58 16.86 11.84
C ARG A 416 -28.58 17.33 13.30
N PRO A 417 -27.40 17.43 13.94
CA PRO A 417 -27.31 18.03 15.27
C PRO A 417 -27.90 19.44 15.22
N ARG A 418 -28.61 19.85 16.28
CA ARG A 418 -29.20 21.20 16.39
C ARG A 418 -28.13 22.29 16.18
N LEU A 419 -26.95 22.08 16.75
CA LEU A 419 -25.77 22.96 16.62
C LEU A 419 -25.31 23.17 15.16
N LEU A 420 -25.62 22.25 14.23
CA LEU A 420 -25.22 22.34 12.82
C LEU A 420 -26.32 22.85 11.88
N SER A 421 -27.46 23.28 12.43
CA SER A 421 -28.69 23.57 11.66
C SER A 421 -29.17 25.03 11.76
N GLY A 422 -28.51 25.88 12.55
CA GLY A 422 -28.89 27.29 12.78
C GLY A 422 -28.40 28.32 11.74
N PRO A 423 -28.55 29.63 12.01
CA PRO A 423 -28.16 30.71 11.10
C PRO A 423 -26.66 30.68 10.75
N HIS A 424 -25.81 30.29 11.69
CA HIS A 424 -24.36 30.13 11.51
C HIS A 424 -23.94 28.74 10.99
N ARG A 425 -24.85 27.98 10.35
CA ARG A 425 -24.62 26.59 9.92
C ARG A 425 -23.32 26.37 9.14
N ARG A 426 -22.90 27.33 8.30
CA ARG A 426 -21.69 27.17 7.49
C ARG A 426 -20.45 27.16 8.37
N GLN A 427 -20.34 28.13 9.28
CA GLN A 427 -19.25 28.23 10.25
C GLN A 427 -19.26 27.04 11.20
N ALA A 428 -20.42 26.66 11.75
CA ALA A 428 -20.54 25.52 12.64
C ALA A 428 -20.12 24.19 11.99
N ARG A 429 -20.43 23.98 10.71
CA ARG A 429 -20.02 22.77 9.97
C ARG A 429 -18.53 22.73 9.70
N VAL A 430 -17.92 23.87 9.36
CA VAL A 430 -16.46 23.96 9.20
C VAL A 430 -15.79 23.72 10.54
N ALA A 431 -16.26 24.36 11.61
CA ALA A 431 -15.74 24.15 12.96
C ALA A 431 -15.84 22.67 13.39
N ALA A 432 -16.97 22.01 13.16
CA ALA A 432 -17.12 20.58 13.46
C ALA A 432 -16.14 19.70 12.67
N ALA A 433 -15.95 19.98 11.36
CA ALA A 433 -14.98 19.23 10.56
C ALA A 433 -13.54 19.44 11.05
N VAL A 434 -13.18 20.69 11.40
CA VAL A 434 -11.87 21.03 11.96
C VAL A 434 -11.69 20.31 13.30
N LEU A 435 -12.63 20.44 14.24
CA LEU A 435 -12.55 19.82 15.56
C LEU A 435 -12.41 18.30 15.51
N LEU A 436 -13.02 17.63 14.52
CA LEU A 436 -12.89 16.17 14.35
C LEU A 436 -11.52 15.73 13.84
N VAL A 437 -10.77 16.61 13.16
CA VAL A 437 -9.44 16.31 12.62
C VAL A 437 -8.32 16.89 13.50
N THR A 438 -8.61 17.89 14.33
CA THR A 438 -7.64 18.53 15.24
C THR A 438 -6.86 17.54 16.12
N PRO A 439 -7.46 16.51 16.75
CA PRO A 439 -6.70 15.57 17.57
C PRO A 439 -5.61 14.82 16.81
N ALA A 440 -5.88 14.48 15.53
CA ALA A 440 -4.90 13.84 14.67
C ALA A 440 -3.76 14.79 14.31
N LEU A 441 -4.08 16.05 13.97
CA LEU A 441 -3.07 17.06 13.66
C LEU A 441 -2.22 17.43 14.88
N ALA A 442 -2.82 17.51 16.07
CA ALA A 442 -2.11 17.73 17.31
C ALA A 442 -1.15 16.57 17.61
N SER A 443 -1.62 15.32 17.45
CA SER A 443 -0.77 14.13 17.63
C SER A 443 0.40 14.10 16.63
N ALA A 444 0.14 14.41 15.36
CA ALA A 444 1.17 14.50 14.34
C ALA A 444 2.19 15.62 14.64
N ALA A 445 1.72 16.77 15.13
CA ALA A 445 2.59 17.86 15.56
C ALA A 445 3.46 17.45 16.76
N VAL A 446 2.89 16.77 17.76
CA VAL A 446 3.64 16.25 18.91
C VAL A 446 4.73 15.27 18.46
N ALA A 447 4.44 14.41 17.50
CA ALA A 447 5.43 13.49 16.93
C ALA A 447 6.55 14.23 16.17
N ALA A 448 6.16 15.15 15.29
CA ALA A 448 7.07 15.87 14.39
C ALA A 448 7.97 16.90 15.11
N THR A 449 7.49 17.46 16.21
CA THR A 449 8.22 18.44 17.05
C THR A 449 8.98 17.79 18.21
N GLY A 450 8.92 16.46 18.33
CA GLY A 450 9.74 15.72 19.29
C GLY A 450 11.23 15.95 19.06
N ALA A 451 12.01 15.89 20.15
CA ALA A 451 13.46 16.08 20.09
C ALA A 451 14.16 14.72 20.01
N PRO A 452 15.28 14.59 19.28
CA PRO A 452 16.05 13.35 19.33
C PRO A 452 16.62 13.15 20.75
N PRO A 453 16.37 12.00 21.40
CA PRO A 453 16.87 11.77 22.76
C PRO A 453 18.38 11.52 22.82
N MET A 454 19.06 11.26 21.69
CA MET A 454 20.50 11.01 21.63
C MET A 454 21.22 11.98 20.69
N ASP A 455 22.33 12.56 21.17
CA ASP A 455 23.33 13.21 20.30
C ASP A 455 24.39 12.18 19.94
N MET A 456 24.65 12.02 18.64
CA MET A 456 25.66 11.08 18.13
C MET A 456 26.72 11.85 17.36
N ARG A 457 27.98 11.72 17.79
CA ARG A 457 29.13 12.34 17.13
C ARG A 457 30.12 11.28 16.71
N LEU A 458 30.52 11.33 15.45
CA LEU A 458 31.57 10.47 14.93
C LEU A 458 32.92 10.88 15.53
N THR A 459 33.60 9.96 16.20
CA THR A 459 34.93 10.17 16.80
C THR A 459 36.02 9.36 16.13
N GLY A 460 35.67 8.30 15.39
CA GLY A 460 36.63 7.51 14.64
C GLY A 460 35.99 6.72 13.51
N VAL A 461 36.75 6.49 12.44
CA VAL A 461 36.34 5.66 11.30
C VAL A 461 37.50 4.73 10.97
N ARG A 462 37.22 3.45 10.74
CA ARG A 462 38.17 2.54 10.13
C ARG A 462 37.71 2.20 8.72
N ARG A 463 38.65 2.25 7.77
CA ARG A 463 38.37 1.99 6.35
C ARG A 463 39.31 0.93 5.80
N ALA A 464 38.79 0.13 4.87
CA ALA A 464 39.62 -0.72 4.01
C ALA A 464 40.03 0.02 2.73
N SER A 465 39.22 0.98 2.28
CA SER A 465 39.51 1.87 1.14
C SER A 465 38.72 3.18 1.27
N PRO A 466 38.95 4.20 0.43
CA PRO A 466 38.26 5.49 0.53
C PRO A 466 36.73 5.42 0.50
N THR A 467 36.15 4.34 -0.04
CA THR A 467 34.70 4.11 -0.13
C THR A 467 34.23 2.90 0.69
N VAL A 468 35.11 2.23 1.42
CA VAL A 468 34.76 1.00 2.16
C VAL A 468 35.04 1.20 3.64
N VAL A 469 33.97 1.38 4.41
CA VAL A 469 34.00 1.53 5.87
C VAL A 469 33.93 0.16 6.54
N THR A 470 34.80 -0.10 7.50
CA THR A 470 34.85 -1.36 8.26
C THR A 470 34.46 -1.20 9.72
N ARG A 471 34.69 -0.02 10.33
CA ARG A 471 34.21 0.32 11.67
C ARG A 471 33.88 1.80 11.81
N LEU A 472 32.97 2.12 12.74
CA LEU A 472 32.65 3.48 13.16
C LEU A 472 32.68 3.56 14.69
N THR A 473 33.35 4.57 15.22
CA THR A 473 33.33 4.88 16.65
C THR A 473 32.52 6.15 16.86
N LEU A 474 31.48 6.05 17.69
CA LEU A 474 30.57 7.13 17.99
C LEU A 474 30.67 7.48 19.47
N LYS A 475 30.73 8.78 19.78
CA LYS A 475 30.39 9.28 21.10
C LYS A 475 28.89 9.55 21.12
N VAL A 476 28.16 8.87 21.98
CA VAL A 476 26.70 8.93 22.08
C VAL A 476 26.31 9.46 23.45
N THR A 477 25.59 10.59 23.45
CA THR A 477 25.06 11.20 24.66
C THR A 477 23.56 10.99 24.73
N ASN A 478 23.07 10.28 25.74
CA ASN A 478 21.65 10.17 26.02
C ASN A 478 21.21 11.41 26.81
N ALA A 479 20.44 12.30 26.20
CA ALA A 479 19.95 13.51 26.86
C ALA A 479 18.63 13.29 27.63
N SER A 480 18.01 12.11 27.51
CA SER A 480 16.73 11.80 28.13
C SER A 480 16.87 11.38 29.60
N GLY A 481 15.75 11.45 30.33
CA GLY A 481 15.65 11.00 31.72
C GLY A 481 15.49 9.49 31.89
N THR A 482 15.57 8.71 30.82
CA THR A 482 15.40 7.25 30.84
C THR A 482 16.59 6.56 30.19
N ALA A 483 16.90 5.34 30.64
CA ALA A 483 17.89 4.51 29.98
C ALA A 483 17.39 4.06 28.60
N LEU A 484 18.27 4.04 27.59
CA LEU A 484 17.93 3.71 26.20
C LEU A 484 18.82 2.60 25.68
N ALA A 485 18.24 1.63 24.96
CA ALA A 485 18.97 0.56 24.27
C ALA A 485 18.89 0.77 22.74
N PRO A 486 19.82 1.53 22.14
CA PRO A 486 19.76 1.91 20.74
C PRO A 486 20.24 0.81 19.79
N HIS A 487 19.60 0.75 18.62
CA HIS A 487 20.03 -0.06 17.48
C HIS A 487 20.40 0.82 16.30
N TYR A 488 21.60 0.62 15.75
CA TYR A 488 22.22 1.56 14.82
C TYR A 488 22.18 1.07 13.38
N THR A 489 21.82 1.97 12.46
CA THR A 489 21.87 1.72 11.01
C THR A 489 22.40 2.95 10.28
N LEU A 490 22.93 2.75 9.09
CA LEU A 490 23.40 3.81 8.20
C LEU A 490 22.46 3.95 7.00
N THR A 491 22.20 5.18 6.59
CA THR A 491 21.42 5.46 5.37
C THR A 491 22.16 6.43 4.46
N THR A 492 22.19 6.13 3.17
CA THR A 492 22.72 6.99 2.10
C THR A 492 21.63 7.51 1.16
N GLY A 493 20.36 7.19 1.45
CA GLY A 493 19.20 7.50 0.64
C GLY A 493 17.91 7.19 1.39
N GLN A 494 16.85 6.83 0.67
CA GLN A 494 15.52 6.58 1.23
C GLN A 494 15.40 5.22 1.95
N GLY A 495 16.17 4.22 1.50
CA GLY A 495 16.18 2.88 2.11
C GLY A 495 16.93 2.82 3.44
N MET A 496 16.54 1.88 4.29
CA MET A 496 17.24 1.54 5.53
C MET A 496 18.27 0.43 5.25
N SER A 497 19.54 0.63 5.61
CA SER A 497 20.48 -0.49 5.58
C SER A 497 20.25 -1.42 6.77
N ARG A 498 20.81 -2.61 6.68
CA ARG A 498 20.84 -3.56 7.78
C ARG A 498 21.49 -2.92 9.03
N TYR A 499 20.97 -3.26 10.21
CA TYR A 499 21.55 -2.90 11.49
C TYR A 499 23.03 -3.28 11.57
N TRP A 500 23.82 -2.38 12.13
CA TRP A 500 25.21 -2.57 12.45
C TRP A 500 25.33 -3.18 13.84
N SER A 501 26.26 -4.12 13.99
CA SER A 501 26.52 -4.74 15.28
C SER A 501 27.34 -3.78 16.15
N GLN A 502 26.92 -3.60 17.39
CA GLN A 502 27.74 -2.96 18.41
C GLN A 502 28.79 -3.96 18.89
N VAL A 503 30.06 -3.62 18.73
CA VAL A 503 31.21 -4.46 19.09
C VAL A 503 32.01 -3.90 20.28
N GLY A 504 31.68 -2.69 20.74
CA GLY A 504 32.25 -2.06 21.93
C GLY A 504 31.31 -0.99 22.50
N GLY A 505 31.44 -0.70 23.79
CA GLY A 505 30.54 0.20 24.54
C GLY A 505 29.34 -0.50 25.16
N PRO A 506 28.56 0.17 26.03
CA PRO A 506 27.42 -0.43 26.72
C PRO A 506 26.19 -0.56 25.80
N ALA A 507 25.48 -1.69 25.88
CA ALA A 507 24.27 -1.94 25.07
C ALA A 507 23.07 -1.06 25.49
N THR A 508 23.12 -0.53 26.71
CA THR A 508 22.13 0.39 27.24
C THR A 508 22.86 1.65 27.73
N LEU A 509 22.40 2.80 27.27
CA LEU A 509 22.89 4.11 27.66
C LEU A 509 22.05 4.60 28.86
N PRO A 510 22.64 4.74 30.06
CA PRO A 510 21.93 5.34 31.18
C PRO A 510 21.37 6.74 30.85
N ALA A 511 20.39 7.18 31.64
CA ALA A 511 19.88 8.55 31.54
C ALA A 511 21.02 9.57 31.72
N HIS A 512 21.02 10.62 30.90
CA HIS A 512 22.01 11.70 30.95
C HIS A 512 23.49 11.28 30.83
N SER A 513 23.78 10.07 30.33
CA SER A 513 25.15 9.58 30.20
C SER A 513 25.75 9.87 28.81
N THR A 514 27.07 9.75 28.73
CA THR A 514 27.80 9.84 27.47
C THR A 514 28.77 8.68 27.36
N GLU A 515 28.60 7.87 26.31
CA GLU A 515 29.34 6.63 26.14
C GLU A 515 30.00 6.59 24.76
N THR A 516 31.07 5.80 24.64
CA THR A 516 31.70 5.52 23.35
C THR A 516 31.23 4.16 22.85
N VAL A 517 30.62 4.14 21.67
CA VAL A 517 30.06 2.95 21.04
C VAL A 517 30.82 2.67 19.75
N GLU A 518 31.24 1.42 19.57
CA GLU A 518 31.91 0.97 18.36
C GLU A 518 30.97 0.08 17.54
N LEU A 519 30.79 0.43 16.26
CA LEU A 519 29.87 -0.22 15.33
C LEU A 519 30.62 -0.91 14.19
N ARG A 520 30.14 -2.10 13.82
CA ARG A 520 30.64 -2.90 12.69
C ARG A 520 29.50 -3.17 11.69
N PRO A 521 29.72 -3.00 10.38
CA PRO A 521 28.75 -3.39 9.36
C PRO A 521 28.44 -4.90 9.45
N PRO A 522 27.22 -5.33 9.06
CA PRO A 522 26.80 -6.74 9.16
C PRO A 522 27.69 -7.69 8.35
N ASN A 523 28.19 -7.26 7.18
CA ASN A 523 29.08 -8.05 6.33
C ASN A 523 30.56 -7.69 6.55
N GLY A 524 30.89 -7.00 7.64
CA GLY A 524 32.24 -6.50 7.94
C GLY A 524 32.68 -5.27 7.15
N THR A 525 32.04 -5.00 6.01
CA THR A 525 32.28 -3.82 5.16
C THR A 525 30.97 -3.12 4.80
N PHE A 526 31.04 -1.80 4.63
CA PHE A 526 29.96 -0.97 4.09
C PHE A 526 30.52 -0.10 2.96
N THR A 527 30.08 -0.38 1.74
CA THR A 527 30.55 0.29 0.53
C THR A 527 29.69 1.51 0.22
N LEU A 528 30.33 2.65 0.03
CA LEU A 528 29.71 3.90 -0.36
C LEU A 528 29.59 3.97 -1.88
N PRO A 529 28.46 4.42 -2.44
CA PRO A 529 28.30 4.56 -3.88
C PRO A 529 29.31 5.55 -4.49
N HIS A 530 29.69 6.59 -3.74
CA HIS A 530 30.77 7.50 -4.10
C HIS A 530 31.32 8.25 -2.88
N LYS A 531 32.49 8.88 -3.02
CA LYS A 531 33.22 9.54 -1.92
C LYS A 531 32.44 10.66 -1.21
N LYS A 532 31.53 11.36 -1.92
CA LYS A 532 30.77 12.52 -1.40
C LYS A 532 29.31 12.21 -1.01
N VAL A 533 28.99 10.96 -0.69
CA VAL A 533 27.61 10.60 -0.34
C VAL A 533 27.26 11.13 1.06
N ARG A 534 26.06 11.68 1.22
CA ARG A 534 25.53 12.02 2.55
C ARG A 534 25.25 10.71 3.28
N ILE A 535 25.83 10.55 4.46
CA ILE A 535 25.62 9.37 5.29
C ILE A 535 24.97 9.83 6.58
N ARG A 536 23.87 9.19 6.93
CA ARG A 536 23.19 9.43 8.19
C ARG A 536 23.26 8.19 9.05
N VAL A 537 23.81 8.32 10.26
CA VAL A 537 23.69 7.31 11.31
C VAL A 537 22.33 7.52 11.96
N ARG A 538 21.60 6.43 12.16
CA ARG A 538 20.29 6.42 12.80
C ARG A 538 20.33 5.44 13.95
N ALA A 539 19.81 5.86 15.10
CA ALA A 539 19.63 5.04 16.30
C ALA A 539 18.13 4.93 16.60
N PHE A 540 17.63 3.71 16.65
CA PHE A 540 16.24 3.39 17.01
C PHE A 540 16.19 2.78 18.41
N THR A 541 15.15 3.09 19.17
CA THR A 541 14.85 2.41 20.44
C THR A 541 13.40 1.92 20.41
N ALA A 542 13.12 0.83 21.12
CA ALA A 542 11.78 0.24 21.16
C ALA A 542 10.91 0.79 22.30
N THR A 543 11.51 1.14 23.44
CA THR A 543 10.77 1.62 24.61
C THR A 543 11.56 2.70 25.35
N PRO A 544 11.13 3.98 25.30
CA PRO A 544 10.12 4.51 24.38
C PRO A 544 10.53 4.34 22.90
N GLN A 545 9.58 4.38 21.96
CA GLN A 545 9.89 4.31 20.54
C GLN A 545 10.47 5.64 20.06
N THR A 546 11.78 5.67 19.78
CA THR A 546 12.49 6.90 19.39
C THR A 546 13.35 6.70 18.16
N LEU A 547 13.67 7.83 17.52
CA LEU A 547 14.69 7.94 16.48
C LEU A 547 15.62 9.08 16.87
N SER A 548 16.93 8.83 16.80
CA SER A 548 17.96 9.87 16.74
C SER A 548 18.80 9.68 15.50
N SER A 549 19.17 10.76 14.83
CA SER A 549 19.87 10.74 13.56
C SER A 549 20.93 11.83 13.51
N SER A 550 22.12 11.48 13.05
CA SER A 550 23.22 12.42 12.84
C SER A 550 23.83 12.23 11.46
N ASP A 551 24.04 13.33 10.75
CA ASP A 551 24.84 13.32 9.52
C ASP A 551 26.31 13.13 9.87
N ILE A 552 26.94 12.13 9.27
CA ILE A 552 28.36 11.88 9.43
C ILE A 552 29.10 12.27 8.15
N ARG A 553 30.16 13.06 8.31
CA ARG A 553 31.08 13.38 7.22
C ARG A 553 32.33 12.54 7.42
N LEU A 554 32.52 11.59 6.52
CA LEU A 554 33.74 10.81 6.43
C LEU A 554 34.81 11.71 5.79
N ARG A 555 35.75 12.27 6.56
CA ARG A 555 36.78 13.14 5.98
C ARG A 555 37.77 12.30 5.15
N PRO A 556 38.47 12.89 4.17
CA PRO A 556 39.46 12.17 3.37
C PRO A 556 40.67 11.66 4.18
N THR A 557 40.93 12.26 5.34
CA THR A 557 42.11 12.02 6.19
C THR A 557 41.81 11.21 7.47
N ASP A 558 40.56 10.78 7.67
CA ASP A 558 40.17 9.90 8.80
C ASP A 558 40.42 8.42 8.49
#